data_AF-A0A4P6XGY0-F1
#
_entry.id   AF-A0A4P6XGY0-F1
#
_cell.length_a   1.000
_cell.length_b   1.000
_cell.length_c   1.000
_cell.angle_alpha   90.00
_cell.angle_beta   90.00
_cell.angle_gamma   90.00
#
_symmetry.space_group_name_H-M   'P 1'
#
loop_
_entity.id
_entity.type
_entity.pdbx_description
1 polymer ?
#
loop_
_entity_poly.entity_id
_entity_poly.type
_entity_poly.pdbx_seq_one_letter_code
_entity_poly.pdbx_strand_id
1 'polypeptide(L)'
;MGSVDLSKMQTQIRSMTFERGTPDQIALWRDDLAEARANLVIEGLVPTADDDEMFAMMLDEGVPPRLMPSLILQLYPQDGRR
;
A
#
# COMPACT_ATOMS: atom_id res chain seq x y z
N MET A 1 -12.81 2.38 -10.22
CA MET A 1 -11.36 2.44 -9.92
C MET A 1 -10.71 1.35 -10.76
N GLY A 2 -9.68 1.70 -11.53
CA GLY A 2 -9.05 0.74 -12.45
C GLY A 2 -8.51 -0.44 -11.66
N SER A 3 -8.80 -1.66 -12.09
CA SER A 3 -8.42 -2.89 -11.41
C SER A 3 -6.91 -2.90 -11.14
N VAL A 4 -6.50 -2.66 -9.89
CA VAL A 4 -5.09 -2.78 -9.51
C VAL A 4 -4.73 -4.26 -9.54
N ASP A 5 -3.81 -4.62 -10.43
CA ASP A 5 -3.29 -5.99 -10.51
C ASP A 5 -2.40 -6.28 -9.28
N LEU A 6 -3.01 -6.66 -8.15
CA LEU A 6 -2.30 -6.98 -6.89
C LEU A 6 -1.18 -8.01 -7.09
N SER A 7 -1.39 -9.00 -7.96
CA SER A 7 -0.37 -10.01 -8.30
C SER A 7 0.86 -9.43 -9.00
N LYS A 8 0.67 -8.45 -9.91
CA LYS A 8 1.80 -7.75 -10.58
C LYS A 8 2.53 -6.87 -9.57
N MET A 9 1.77 -6.16 -8.75
CA MET A 9 2.29 -5.32 -7.68
C MET A 9 3.14 -6.14 -6.70
N GLN A 10 2.64 -7.29 -6.23
CA GLN A 10 3.39 -8.20 -5.35
C GLN A 10 4.69 -8.66 -6.01
N THR A 11 4.64 -9.08 -7.28
CA THR A 11 5.84 -9.51 -8.03
C THR A 11 6.86 -8.39 -8.16
N GLN A 12 6.41 -7.17 -8.42
CA GLN A 12 7.29 -6.00 -8.51
C GLN A 12 7.90 -5.65 -7.16
N ILE A 13 7.11 -5.62 -6.09
CA ILE A 13 7.60 -5.41 -4.72
C ILE A 13 8.65 -6.47 -4.34
N ARG A 14 8.44 -7.73 -4.75
CA ARG A 14 9.43 -8.81 -4.60
C ARG A 14 10.70 -8.62 -5.40
N SER A 15 10.60 -8.03 -6.57
CA SER A 15 11.76 -7.70 -7.39
C SER A 15 12.51 -6.45 -6.93
N MET A 16 11.91 -5.62 -6.08
CA MET A 16 12.55 -4.40 -5.58
C MET A 16 13.44 -4.69 -4.38
N THR A 17 14.65 -4.16 -4.42
CA THR A 17 15.61 -4.24 -3.33
C THR A 17 15.43 -3.04 -2.41
N PHE A 18 14.69 -3.22 -1.32
CA PHE A 18 14.54 -2.24 -0.24
C PHE A 18 14.61 -2.93 1.13
N GLU A 19 14.84 -2.15 2.17
CA GLU A 19 14.84 -2.66 3.54
C GLU A 19 13.39 -2.99 3.96
N ARG A 20 13.08 -4.28 4.02
CA ARG A 20 11.78 -4.77 4.47
C ARG A 20 11.69 -4.65 5.99
N GLY A 21 10.49 -4.30 6.46
CA GLY A 21 10.20 -4.28 7.89
C GLY A 21 10.34 -5.66 8.52
N THR A 22 10.75 -5.67 9.78
CA THR A 22 10.65 -6.86 10.61
C THR A 22 9.18 -7.14 10.96
N PRO A 23 8.83 -8.38 11.39
CA PRO A 23 7.47 -8.71 11.81
C PRO A 23 6.91 -7.78 12.90
N ASP A 24 7.77 -7.30 13.79
CA ASP A 24 7.43 -6.35 14.86
C ASP A 24 7.08 -4.97 14.29
N GLN A 25 7.88 -4.48 13.34
CA GLN A 25 7.59 -3.23 12.63
C GLN A 25 6.31 -3.33 11.79
N ILE A 26 6.07 -4.46 11.14
CA ILE A 26 4.84 -4.70 10.37
C ILE A 26 3.62 -4.63 11.29
N ALA A 27 3.69 -5.23 12.48
CA ALA A 27 2.61 -5.14 13.46
C ALA A 27 2.34 -3.68 13.89
N LEU A 28 3.40 -2.90 14.13
CA LEU A 28 3.28 -1.47 14.42
C LEU A 28 2.64 -0.69 13.27
N TRP A 29 3.06 -0.95 12.02
CA TRP A 29 2.52 -0.27 10.85
C TRP A 29 1.06 -0.62 10.56
N ARG A 30 0.61 -1.84 10.90
CA ARG A 30 -0.81 -2.22 10.79
C ARG A 30 -1.68 -1.41 11.73
N ASP A 31 -1.19 -1.15 12.94
CA ASP A 31 -1.89 -0.33 13.94
C ASP A 31 -1.95 1.14 13.48
N ASP A 32 -0.81 1.70 13.08
CA ASP A 32 -0.71 3.08 12.54
C ASP A 32 -1.59 3.28 11.29
N LEU A 33 -1.68 2.27 10.41
CA LEU A 33 -2.58 2.30 9.25
C LEU A 33 -4.05 2.31 9.66
N ALA A 34 -4.43 1.56 10.71
CA ALA A 34 -5.80 1.56 11.21
C ALA A 34 -6.18 2.93 11.81
N GLU A 35 -5.25 3.57 12.53
CA GLU A 35 -5.41 4.94 13.02
C GLU A 35 -5.49 5.95 11.87
N ALA A 36 -4.60 5.85 10.88
CA ALA A 36 -4.62 6.69 9.69
C ALA A 36 -5.91 6.54 8.90
N ARG A 37 -6.44 5.31 8.79
CA ARG A 37 -7.74 5.02 8.17
C ARG A 37 -8.88 5.70 8.92
N ALA A 38 -8.87 5.68 10.25
CA ALA A 38 -9.86 6.40 11.05
C ALA A 38 -9.81 7.91 10.78
N ASN A 39 -8.61 8.48 10.66
CA ASN A 39 -8.42 9.90 10.30
C ASN A 39 -8.96 10.21 8.90
N LEU A 40 -8.67 9.37 7.90
CA LEU A 40 -9.17 9.54 6.53
C LEU A 40 -10.70 9.45 6.45
N VAL A 41 -11.32 8.58 7.25
CA VAL A 41 -12.78 8.47 7.35
C VAL A 41 -13.40 9.77 7.86
N ILE A 42 -12.76 10.44 8.83
CA ILE A 42 -13.20 11.75 9.34
C ILE A 42 -13.11 12.81 8.24
N GLU A 43 -12.04 12.78 7.44
CA GLU A 43 -11.81 13.70 6.31
C GLU A 43 -12.70 13.38 5.08
N GLY A 44 -13.56 12.36 5.14
CA GLY A 44 -14.43 11.94 4.05
C GLY A 44 -13.70 11.22 2.91
N LEU A 45 -12.45 10.80 3.14
CA LEU A 45 -11.58 10.08 2.20
C LEU A 45 -11.52 8.59 2.55
N VAL A 46 -12.69 7.98 2.73
CA VAL A 46 -12.80 6.57 3.13
C VAL A 46 -12.12 5.68 2.08
N PRO A 47 -11.05 4.94 2.42
CA PRO A 47 -10.44 3.98 1.52
C PRO A 47 -11.45 2.89 1.17
N THR A 48 -11.46 2.43 -0.08
CA THR A 48 -12.32 1.32 -0.49
C THR A 48 -11.78 -0.01 0.06
N ALA A 49 -12.59 -1.07 0.00
CA ALA A 49 -12.13 -2.40 0.41
C ALA A 49 -10.94 -2.89 -0.44
N ASP A 50 -10.88 -2.48 -1.71
CA ASP A 50 -9.77 -2.79 -2.62
C ASP A 50 -8.46 -2.12 -2.16
N ASP A 51 -8.55 -0.87 -1.69
CA ASP A 51 -7.41 -0.16 -1.12
C ASP A 51 -6.91 -0.85 0.16
N ASP A 52 -7.82 -1.29 1.04
CA ASP A 52 -7.48 -1.99 2.29
C ASP A 52 -6.72 -3.30 2.01
N GLU A 53 -7.19 -4.11 1.05
CA GLU A 53 -6.49 -5.32 0.61
C GLU A 53 -5.12 -5.01 0.00
N MET A 54 -5.01 -3.94 -0.78
CA MET A 54 -3.75 -3.49 -1.37
C MET A 54 -2.73 -3.11 -0.28
N PHE A 55 -3.14 -2.33 0.73
CA PHE A 55 -2.26 -1.94 1.84
C PHE A 55 -1.88 -3.15 2.70
N ALA A 56 -2.82 -4.04 2.99
CA ALA A 56 -2.55 -5.26 3.75
C ALA A 56 -1.51 -6.15 3.05
N MET A 57 -1.61 -6.32 1.73
CA MET A 57 -0.64 -7.07 0.94
C MET A 57 0.76 -6.43 0.94
N MET A 58 0.84 -5.09 0.85
CA MET A 58 2.11 -4.38 0.96
C MET A 58 2.77 -4.58 2.33
N LEU A 59 1.99 -4.50 3.41
CA LEU A 59 2.47 -4.73 4.77
C LEU A 59 2.95 -6.17 4.97
N ASP A 60 2.25 -7.15 4.42
CA ASP A 60 2.65 -8.57 4.47
C ASP A 60 3.99 -8.81 3.75
N GLU A 61 4.23 -8.11 2.64
CA GLU A 61 5.51 -8.10 1.95
C GLU A 61 6.60 -7.30 2.70
N GLY A 62 6.28 -6.67 3.83
CA GLY A 62 7.23 -5.89 4.62
C GLY A 62 7.56 -4.52 4.01
N VAL A 63 6.68 -3.98 3.16
CA VAL A 63 6.83 -2.64 2.60
C VAL A 63 6.63 -1.60 3.70
N PRO A 64 7.61 -0.72 3.95
CA PRO A 64 7.42 0.35 4.91
C PRO A 64 6.38 1.36 4.40
N PRO A 65 5.53 1.92 5.28
CA PRO A 65 4.46 2.86 4.89
C PRO A 65 4.98 4.10 4.16
N ARG A 66 6.24 4.50 4.41
CA ARG A 66 6.90 5.60 3.67
C ARG A 66 7.09 5.29 2.17
N LEU A 67 7.23 4.03 1.78
CA LEU A 67 7.41 3.61 0.38
C LEU A 67 6.09 3.29 -0.33
N MET A 68 5.00 3.04 0.41
CA MET A 68 3.71 2.69 -0.20
C MET A 68 3.19 3.74 -1.18
N PRO A 69 3.20 5.06 -0.90
CA PRO A 69 2.74 6.07 -1.86
C PRO A 69 3.59 6.07 -3.14
N SER A 70 4.91 5.89 -3.01
CA SER A 70 5.81 5.83 -4.17
C SER A 70 5.56 4.58 -5.02
N LEU A 71 5.31 3.43 -4.39
CA LEU A 71 4.95 2.20 -5.07
C LEU A 71 3.60 2.32 -5.77
N ILE A 72 2.59 2.83 -5.07
CA ILE A 72 1.27 3.10 -5.66
C ILE A 72 1.42 4.04 -6.86
N LEU A 73 2.19 5.13 -6.77
CA LEU A 73 2.39 6.04 -7.91
C LEU A 73 3.18 5.43 -9.08
N GLN A 74 4.08 4.48 -8.82
CA GLN A 74 4.80 3.75 -9.88
C GLN A 74 3.92 2.69 -10.55
N LEU A 75 2.97 2.12 -9.80
CA LEU A 75 2.14 0.99 -10.21
C LEU A 75 0.77 1.41 -10.74
N TYR A 76 0.22 2.52 -10.24
CA TYR A 76 -0.92 3.18 -10.82
C TYR A 76 -0.47 3.69 -12.18
N PRO A 77 -1.14 3.28 -13.25
CA PRO A 77 -0.62 3.51 -14.57
C PRO A 77 -0.48 5.02 -14.80
N GLN A 78 0.60 5.38 -15.48
CA GLN A 78 0.78 6.64 -16.18
C GLN A 78 -0.28 6.80 -17.30
N ASP A 79 -1.52 6.37 -17.10
CA ASP A 79 -2.65 6.39 -18.05
C ASP A 79 -3.29 7.79 -18.15
N GLY A 80 -2.47 8.83 -17.99
CA GLY A 80 -2.85 10.22 -18.14
C GLY A 80 -1.96 10.99 -19.11
N ARG A 81 -0.97 10.34 -19.74
CA ARG A 81 -0.18 10.93 -20.81
C ARG A 81 -0.05 9.97 -21.99
N ARG A 82 -1.08 9.97 -22.84
CA ARG A 82 -0.93 9.60 -24.24
C ARG A 82 -1.41 10.74 -25.11
#